data_AF-D2TY08-F1
#
_entry.id   AF-D2TY08-F1
#
_cell.length_a   1.000
_cell.length_b   1.000
_cell.length_c   1.000
_cell.angle_alpha   90.00
_cell.angle_beta   90.00
_cell.angle_gamma   90.00
#
_symmetry.space_group_name_H-M   'P 1'
#
loop_
_entity.id
_entity.type
_entity.pdbx_description
1 polymer ?
#
loop_
_entity_poly.entity_id
_entity_poly.type
_entity_poly.pdbx_seq_one_letter_code
_entity_poly.pdbx_strand_id
1 'polypeptide(L)'
;MYGGMTETDIRNFEAAFGFTPEDSEVEVWPDVWEAYLTFNALRTQWRMGANGPTGLDYSVLSHVIDYLGINQDKGALFNDIRVMEAKALAIMHQ
;
A
#
# COMPACT_ATOMS: atom_id res chain seq x y z
N MET A 1 15.94 7.24 -19.90
CA MET A 1 16.08 5.78 -19.98
C MET A 1 16.24 5.29 -18.55
N TYR A 2 15.18 4.73 -17.96
CA TYR A 2 15.25 4.14 -16.63
C TYR A 2 16.21 2.95 -16.65
N GLY A 3 17.33 3.06 -15.94
CA GLY A 3 18.07 1.96 -15.32
C GLY A 3 18.51 0.74 -16.14
N GLY A 4 18.46 0.74 -17.47
CA GLY A 4 19.06 -0.33 -18.30
C GLY A 4 18.12 -1.45 -18.79
N MET A 5 16.80 -1.31 -18.67
CA MET A 5 15.86 -2.23 -19.34
C MET A 5 15.72 -1.90 -20.83
N THR A 6 15.71 -2.93 -21.68
CA THR A 6 15.51 -2.76 -23.12
C THR A 6 14.02 -2.60 -23.46
N GLU A 7 13.70 -2.02 -24.62
CA GLU A 7 12.30 -1.93 -25.12
C GLU A 7 11.61 -3.30 -25.20
N THR A 8 12.37 -4.36 -25.49
CA THR A 8 11.87 -5.73 -25.50
C THR A 8 11.46 -6.19 -24.09
N ASP A 9 12.23 -5.82 -23.07
CA ASP A 9 11.93 -6.18 -21.68
C ASP A 9 10.66 -5.46 -21.20
N ILE A 10 10.49 -4.19 -21.58
CA ILE A 10 9.27 -3.41 -21.27
C ILE A 10 8.04 -4.06 -21.92
N ARG A 11 8.11 -4.43 -23.21
CA ARG A 11 7.00 -5.10 -23.91
C ARG A 11 6.67 -6.47 -23.32
N ASN A 12 7.67 -7.25 -22.94
CA ASN A 12 7.45 -8.56 -22.32
C ASN A 12 6.79 -8.42 -20.94
N PHE A 13 7.20 -7.41 -20.16
CA PHE A 13 6.59 -7.09 -18.87
C PHE A 13 5.13 -6.67 -19.04
N GLU A 14 4.85 -5.74 -19.95
CA GLU A 14 3.49 -5.27 -20.22
C GLU A 14 2.56 -6.41 -20.67
N ALA A 15 3.04 -7.31 -21.53
CA ALA A 15 2.28 -8.47 -21.96
C ALA A 15 1.97 -9.46 -20.82
N ALA A 16 2.85 -9.57 -19.82
CA ALA A 16 2.68 -10.48 -18.69
C ALA A 16 1.79 -9.91 -17.58
N PHE A 17 1.91 -8.62 -17.31
CA PHE A 17 1.30 -7.99 -16.12
C PHE A 17 0.18 -7.00 -16.46
N GLY A 18 0.03 -6.59 -17.72
CA GLY A 18 -1.02 -5.67 -18.18
C GLY A 18 -0.78 -4.20 -17.84
N PHE A 19 0.43 -3.84 -17.40
CA PHE A 19 0.89 -2.47 -17.13
C PHE A 19 2.40 -2.39 -17.39
N THR A 20 2.94 -1.18 -17.59
CA THR A 20 4.37 -1.01 -17.83
C THR A 20 5.17 -1.00 -16.51
N PRO A 21 6.47 -1.30 -16.52
CA PRO A 21 7.30 -1.20 -15.31
C PRO A 21 7.28 0.21 -14.69
N GLU A 22 7.15 1.26 -15.52
CA GLU A 22 7.08 2.65 -15.07
C GLU A 22 5.76 2.91 -14.30
N ASP A 23 4.66 2.28 -14.72
CA ASP A 23 3.39 2.30 -13.99
C ASP A 23 3.46 1.54 -12.65
N SER A 24 4.52 0.75 -12.44
CA SER A 24 4.73 -0.02 -11.20
C SER A 24 5.50 0.75 -10.12
N GLU A 25 6.19 1.84 -10.51
CA GLU A 25 6.97 2.65 -9.59
C GLU A 25 6.11 3.81 -9.07
N VAL A 26 5.81 3.78 -7.77
CA VAL A 26 5.10 4.86 -7.08
C VAL A 26 6.07 5.55 -6.13
N GLU A 27 6.31 6.83 -6.37
CA GLU A 27 7.04 7.67 -5.43
C GLU A 27 6.21 7.89 -4.16
N VAL A 28 6.82 7.65 -3.01
CA VAL A 28 6.23 7.90 -1.69
C VAL A 28 7.08 8.92 -0.98
N TRP A 29 6.44 9.98 -0.49
CA TRP A 29 7.13 11.06 0.20
C TRP A 29 7.71 10.59 1.55
N PRO A 30 8.90 11.08 1.96
CA PRO A 30 9.57 10.59 3.17
C PRO A 30 8.76 10.75 4.47
N ASP A 31 7.89 11.75 4.56
CA ASP A 31 7.05 12.04 5.72
C ASP A 31 5.92 11.03 5.94
N VAL A 32 5.44 10.40 4.87
CA VAL A 32 4.41 9.35 4.91
C VAL A 32 4.96 7.95 4.73
N TRP A 33 6.29 7.80 4.66
CA TRP A 33 6.94 6.52 4.36
C TRP A 33 6.61 5.44 5.40
N GLU A 34 6.69 5.77 6.69
CA GLU A 34 6.37 4.83 7.77
C GLU A 34 4.88 4.45 7.78
N ALA A 35 3.99 5.40 7.44
CA ALA A 35 2.57 5.13 7.26
C ALA A 35 2.30 4.19 6.08
N TYR A 36 2.96 4.42 4.95
CA TYR A 36 2.88 3.55 3.78
C TYR A 36 3.37 2.14 4.07
N LEU A 37 4.54 2.00 4.73
CA LEU A 37 5.06 0.69 5.13
C LEU A 37 4.07 -0.07 6.02
N THR A 38 3.47 0.63 6.99
CA THR A 38 2.48 0.05 7.91
C THR A 38 1.21 -0.37 7.16
N PHE A 39 0.66 0.51 6.30
CA PHE A 39 -0.50 0.23 5.47
C PHE A 39 -0.25 -0.95 4.52
N ASN A 40 0.90 -0.98 3.85
CA ASN A 40 1.30 -2.04 2.94
C ASN A 40 1.47 -3.39 3.66
N ALA A 41 1.98 -3.40 4.90
CA ALA A 41 2.04 -4.60 5.72
C ALA A 41 0.64 -5.11 6.13
N LEU A 42 -0.34 -4.21 6.25
CA LEU A 42 -1.74 -4.52 6.53
C LEU A 42 -2.58 -4.83 5.28
N ARG A 43 -2.01 -4.82 4.06
CA ARG A 43 -2.78 -4.86 2.80
C ARG A 43 -3.71 -6.08 2.64
N THR A 44 -3.44 -7.17 3.35
CA THR A 44 -4.26 -8.40 3.36
C THR A 44 -5.22 -8.49 4.55
N GLN A 45 -5.08 -7.61 5.54
CA GLN A 45 -5.77 -7.67 6.83
C GLN A 45 -7.06 -6.83 6.82
N TRP A 46 -7.99 -7.21 5.96
CA TRP A 46 -9.30 -6.59 5.88
C TRP A 46 -10.33 -7.35 6.71
N ARG A 47 -11.21 -6.61 7.40
CA ARG A 47 -12.46 -7.14 7.90
C ARG A 47 -13.45 -7.25 6.75
N MET A 48 -14.02 -8.44 6.59
CA MET A 48 -14.93 -8.76 5.49
C MET A 48 -16.38 -8.70 5.97
N GLY A 49 -17.23 -8.00 5.21
CA GLY A 49 -18.68 -8.00 5.37
C GLY A 49 -19.38 -8.67 4.17
N ALA A 50 -20.71 -8.61 4.16
CA ALA A 50 -21.52 -9.21 3.09
C ALA A 50 -21.21 -8.65 1.68
N ASN A 51 -20.65 -7.44 1.58
CA ASN A 51 -20.31 -6.76 0.33
C ASN A 51 -18.80 -6.49 0.19
N GLY A 52 -17.95 -7.38 0.70
CA GLY A 52 -16.49 -7.26 0.59
C GLY A 52 -15.82 -6.58 1.80
N PRO A 53 -14.60 -6.02 1.61
CA PRO A 53 -13.86 -5.34 2.67
C PRO A 53 -14.66 -4.19 3.28
N THR A 54 -14.57 -4.00 4.60
CA THR A 54 -15.28 -2.92 5.31
C THR A 54 -14.34 -1.99 6.08
N GLY A 55 -13.10 -2.42 6.30
CA GLY A 55 -12.05 -1.69 7.01
C GLY A 55 -10.89 -2.62 7.36
N LEU A 56 -9.74 -2.04 7.67
CA LEU A 56 -8.58 -2.74 8.17
C LEU A 56 -8.84 -3.28 9.58
N ASP A 57 -8.23 -4.43 9.87
CA ASP A 57 -8.26 -4.97 11.22
C ASP A 57 -7.26 -4.24 12.14
N TYR A 58 -7.73 -3.20 12.81
CA TYR A 58 -6.89 -2.46 13.76
C TYR A 58 -6.43 -3.26 14.98
N SER A 59 -6.96 -4.47 15.23
CA SER A 59 -6.50 -5.29 16.36
C SER A 59 -5.05 -5.78 16.18
N VAL A 60 -4.58 -5.90 14.93
CA VAL A 60 -3.20 -6.30 14.62
C VAL A 60 -2.26 -5.11 14.40
N LEU A 61 -2.78 -3.87 14.37
CA LEU A 61 -2.01 -2.68 14.03
C LEU A 61 -0.80 -2.47 14.94
N SER A 62 -0.97 -2.62 16.26
CA SER A 62 0.14 -2.46 17.21
C SER A 62 1.26 -3.48 16.98
N HIS A 63 0.90 -4.74 16.70
CA HIS A 63 1.89 -5.77 16.41
C HIS A 63 2.65 -5.50 15.10
N VAL A 64 1.95 -5.01 14.08
CA VAL A 64 2.59 -4.63 12.80
C VAL A 64 3.56 -3.47 13.00
N ILE A 65 3.16 -2.43 13.74
CA ILE A 65 4.04 -1.30 14.10
C ILE A 65 5.30 -1.80 14.83
N ASP A 66 5.12 -2.69 15.80
CA ASP A 66 6.23 -3.25 16.58
C ASP A 66 7.17 -4.12 15.70
N TYR A 67 6.62 -4.95 14.80
CA TYR A 67 7.42 -5.77 13.88
C TYR A 67 8.22 -4.95 12.87
N LEU A 68 7.69 -3.81 12.45
CA LEU A 68 8.35 -2.91 11.52
C LEU A 68 9.34 -1.95 12.21
N GLY A 69 9.35 -1.89 13.54
CA GLY A 69 10.26 -1.01 14.30
C GLY A 69 9.98 0.48 14.08
N ILE A 70 8.72 0.84 13.80
CA ILE A 70 8.28 2.20 13.50
C ILE A 70 8.28 3.05 14.78
N ASN A 71 8.93 4.21 14.72
CA ASN A 71 9.14 5.09 15.89
C ASN A 71 8.44 6.46 15.77
N GLN A 72 7.55 6.65 14.80
CA GLN A 72 6.71 7.84 14.66
C GLN A 72 5.63 7.95 15.74
N ASP A 73 5.10 9.17 15.91
CA ASP A 73 3.92 9.43 16.73
C ASP A 73 2.73 8.55 16.27
N LYS A 74 2.23 7.72 17.19
CA LYS A 74 1.17 6.75 16.90
C LYS A 74 -0.14 7.42 16.48
N GLY A 75 -0.41 8.63 16.96
CA GLY A 75 -1.60 9.40 16.59
C GLY A 75 -1.56 9.87 15.14
N ALA A 76 -0.44 10.47 14.74
CA ALA A 76 -0.18 10.86 13.35
C ALA A 76 -0.21 9.65 12.41
N LEU A 77 0.54 8.59 12.75
CA LEU A 77 0.58 7.35 11.97
C LEU A 77 -0.81 6.74 11.77
N PHE A 78 -1.63 6.70 12.84
CA PHE A 78 -2.99 6.19 12.75
C PHE A 78 -3.88 7.04 11.82
N ASN A 79 -3.76 8.36 11.87
CA ASN A 79 -4.51 9.24 10.98
C ASN A 79 -4.11 9.03 9.51
N ASP A 80 -2.82 8.88 9.21
CA ASP A 80 -2.33 8.65 7.85
C ASP A 80 -2.84 7.30 7.30
N ILE A 81 -2.81 6.25 8.13
CA ILE A 81 -3.36 4.93 7.76
C ILE A 81 -4.85 5.02 7.44
N ARG A 82 -5.63 5.80 8.20
CA ARG A 82 -7.06 6.00 7.94
C ARG A 82 -7.34 6.69 6.61
N VAL A 83 -6.47 7.61 6.19
CA VAL A 83 -6.58 8.26 4.88
C VAL A 83 -6.35 7.23 3.76
N MET A 84 -5.32 6.40 3.90
CA MET A 84 -5.02 5.33 2.93
C MET A 84 -6.13 4.27 2.88
N GLU A 85 -6.65 3.84 4.04
CA GLU A 85 -7.80 2.92 4.16
C GLU A 85 -9.03 3.47 3.42
N ALA A 86 -9.40 4.72 3.68
CA ALA A 86 -10.57 5.33 3.07
C ALA A 86 -10.47 5.36 1.55
N LYS A 87 -9.29 5.67 1.01
CA LYS A 87 -9.06 5.67 -0.45
C LYS A 87 -9.08 4.26 -1.02
N ALA A 88 -8.48 3.29 -0.34
CA ALA A 88 -8.50 1.89 -0.77
C ALA A 88 -9.92 1.33 -0.80
N LEU A 89 -10.73 1.54 0.24
CA LEU A 89 -12.14 1.14 0.26
C LEU A 89 -12.94 1.81 -0.87
N ALA A 90 -12.72 3.10 -1.11
CA ALA A 90 -13.39 3.80 -2.21
C ALA A 90 -13.06 3.18 -3.58
N ILE A 91 -11.84 2.69 -3.81
CA ILE A 91 -11.44 2.00 -5.04
C ILE A 91 -11.99 0.57 -5.08
N MET A 92 -11.95 -0.17 -3.97
CA MET A 92 -12.44 -1.55 -3.88
C MET A 92 -13.96 -1.68 -4.04
N HIS A 93 -14.70 -0.59 -3.80
CA HIS A 93 -16.15 -0.51 -3.95
C HIS A 93 -16.62 0.24 -5.20
N GLN A 94 -15.71 0.59 -6.11
CA GLN A 94 -16.06 1.06 -7.46
C GLN A 94 -16.54 -0.10 -8.32
#